data_AF-A0A7N2MDH9-F1
#
_entry.id   AF-A0A7N2MDH9-F1
#
_cell.length_a   1.000
_cell.length_b   1.000
_cell.length_c   1.000
_cell.angle_alpha   90.00
_cell.angle_beta   90.00
_cell.angle_gamma   90.00
#
_symmetry.space_group_name_H-M   'P 1'
#
loop_
_entity.id
_entity.type
_entity.pdbx_description
1 polymer ?
#
loop_
_entity_poly.entity_id
_entity_poly.type
_entity_poly.pdbx_seq_one_letter_code
_entity_poly.pdbx_strand_id
1 'polypeptide(L)'
;MGTYFHSVFLFWSRAARLCGHFSKSAKKRWATITIFILSFVSISLCWIWIQKSVITDIVTTTSPKKPPGQVDFPLNCSNLNLTLTCPTTCPVTIEKEESSPVACPEHTQWIHEDLRPWQSTGITRDMVESGRVYANFRLVIVKGKAYVERYKGSYQTRDVFTIWGILQLLRLYPGKVPDLELMFWCGDETVIKKRDYQGLKATSVPPVFNYCKDDETLDIVFPDWSFWGW
;
A
#
# COMPACT_ATOMS: atom_id res chain seq x y z
N MET A 1 37.93 -15.76 -28.24
CA MET A 1 36.80 -15.10 -27.55
C MET A 1 36.39 -16.04 -26.41
N GLY A 2 36.86 -15.94 -25.17
CA GLY A 2 36.99 -14.76 -24.29
C GLY A 2 35.58 -14.25 -23.95
N THR A 3 35.08 -14.19 -22.72
CA THR A 3 35.64 -14.18 -21.35
C THR A 3 34.45 -14.30 -20.36
N TYR A 4 34.74 -14.45 -19.06
CA TYR A 4 33.83 -14.31 -17.89
C TYR A 4 33.17 -15.59 -17.33
N PHE A 5 34.00 -16.47 -16.77
CA PHE A 5 33.64 -17.16 -15.51
C PHE A 5 34.93 -17.35 -14.68
N HIS A 6 35.39 -16.28 -14.05
CA HIS A 6 36.51 -16.31 -13.12
C HIS A 6 36.26 -15.31 -11.99
N SER A 7 35.47 -15.68 -10.98
CA SER A 7 35.37 -14.88 -9.74
C SER A 7 34.86 -15.63 -8.50
N VAL A 8 34.44 -16.90 -8.58
CA VAL A 8 33.76 -17.53 -7.41
C VAL A 8 34.66 -18.51 -6.62
N PHE A 9 35.83 -18.89 -7.13
CA PHE A 9 36.71 -19.89 -6.48
C PHE A 9 37.92 -19.33 -5.70
N LEU A 10 38.04 -18.01 -5.57
CA LEU A 10 39.18 -17.37 -4.88
C LEU A 10 38.95 -17.04 -3.39
N PHE A 11 37.75 -17.25 -2.86
CA PHE A 11 37.46 -16.93 -1.45
C PHE A 11 37.51 -18.12 -0.49
N TRP A 12 37.51 -19.36 -0.99
CA TRP A 12 37.54 -20.58 -0.16
C TRP A 12 38.92 -21.25 -0.01
N SER A 13 40.00 -20.61 -0.49
CA SER A 13 41.36 -21.17 -0.44
C SER A 13 42.30 -20.42 0.53
N ARG A 14 41.83 -19.37 1.21
CA ARG A 14 42.58 -18.63 2.25
C ARG A 14 42.17 -18.94 3.69
N ALA A 15 41.09 -19.69 3.92
CA ALA A 15 40.67 -20.10 5.27
C ALA A 15 41.43 -21.33 5.82
N ALA A 16 42.16 -22.06 4.96
CA ALA A 16 42.84 -23.32 5.33
C ALA A 16 44.35 -23.16 5.60
N ARG A 17 44.81 -21.97 6.03
CA ARG A 17 46.24 -21.74 6.35
C ARG A 17 46.50 -20.91 7.61
N LEU A 18 45.67 -21.09 8.63
CA LEU A 18 45.95 -20.66 10.01
C LEU A 18 45.57 -21.72 11.06
N CYS A 19 45.48 -22.99 10.66
CA CYS A 19 45.36 -24.11 11.59
C CYS A 19 46.76 -24.64 11.92
N GLY A 20 47.51 -23.92 12.77
CA GLY A 20 48.87 -24.31 13.07
C GLY A 20 49.65 -23.35 13.95
N HIS A 21 49.14 -22.97 15.13
CA HIS A 21 49.94 -22.74 16.35
C HIS A 21 49.05 -22.27 17.50
N PHE A 22 48.38 -23.17 18.22
CA PHE A 22 47.81 -22.84 19.53
C PHE A 22 47.96 -23.99 20.53
N SER A 23 49.22 -24.36 20.78
CA SER A 23 49.60 -24.85 22.11
C SER A 23 49.95 -23.64 22.98
N LYS A 24 48.93 -23.04 23.61
CA LYS A 24 49.14 -22.09 24.72
C LYS A 24 48.07 -22.31 25.78
N SER A 25 48.52 -22.87 26.92
CA SER A 25 47.94 -22.93 28.27
C SER A 25 46.47 -22.50 28.43
N ALA A 26 45.67 -23.41 29.01
CA ALA A 26 44.24 -23.23 29.32
C ALA A 26 43.89 -21.86 29.93
N LYS A 27 44.79 -21.26 30.73
CA LYS A 27 44.59 -19.94 31.36
C LYS A 27 44.34 -18.80 30.35
N LYS A 28 44.91 -18.85 29.13
CA LYS A 28 44.68 -17.82 28.09
C LYS A 28 43.33 -17.96 27.40
N ARG A 29 42.77 -19.18 27.34
CA ARG A 29 41.50 -19.48 26.68
C ARG A 29 40.30 -18.92 27.46
N TRP A 30 40.34 -18.97 28.79
CA TRP A 30 39.33 -18.37 29.65
C TRP A 30 39.33 -16.85 29.57
N ALA A 31 40.50 -16.20 29.52
CA ALA A 31 40.61 -14.75 29.39
C ALA A 31 40.00 -14.24 28.07
N THR A 32 40.24 -14.93 26.95
CA THR A 32 39.66 -14.56 25.65
C THR A 32 38.14 -14.73 25.64
N ILE A 33 37.60 -15.81 26.22
CA ILE A 33 36.15 -16.03 26.31
C ILE A 33 35.48 -14.96 27.16
N THR A 34 36.07 -14.59 28.31
CA THR A 34 35.52 -13.52 29.16
C THR A 34 35.50 -12.17 28.44
N ILE A 35 36.54 -11.85 27.65
CA ILE A 35 36.58 -10.61 26.86
C ILE A 35 35.49 -10.60 25.79
N PHE A 36 35.25 -11.72 25.09
CA PHE A 36 34.17 -11.82 24.09
C PHE A 36 32.76 -11.72 24.71
N ILE A 37 32.55 -12.29 25.89
CA ILE A 37 31.26 -12.16 26.59
C ILE A 37 31.03 -10.71 27.02
N LEU A 38 32.05 -10.05 27.58
CA LEU A 38 31.95 -8.65 28.00
C LEU A 38 31.73 -7.70 26.82
N SER A 39 32.35 -7.96 25.65
CA SER A 39 32.10 -7.17 24.45
C SER A 39 30.69 -7.39 23.88
N PHE A 40 30.17 -8.61 23.93
CA PHE A 40 28.80 -8.88 23.47
C PHE A 40 27.75 -8.25 24.39
N VAL A 41 27.98 -8.26 25.71
CA VAL A 41 27.12 -7.61 26.70
C VAL A 41 27.16 -6.09 26.55
N SER A 42 28.34 -5.48 26.34
CA SER A 42 28.44 -4.02 26.14
C SER A 42 27.77 -3.57 24.83
N ILE A 43 27.92 -4.34 23.75
CA ILE A 43 27.24 -4.08 22.48
C ILE A 43 25.73 -4.18 22.66
N SER A 44 25.22 -5.25 23.29
CA SER A 44 23.79 -5.43 23.55
C SER A 44 23.19 -4.31 24.40
N LEU A 45 23.88 -3.90 25.47
CA LEU A 45 23.47 -2.75 26.27
C LEU A 45 23.46 -1.47 25.44
N CYS A 46 24.49 -1.21 24.63
CA CYS A 46 24.56 -0.05 23.74
C CYS A 46 23.39 -0.02 22.73
N TRP A 47 23.02 -1.15 22.13
CA TRP A 47 21.85 -1.25 21.25
C TRP A 47 20.54 -0.93 21.98
N ILE A 48 20.37 -1.40 23.22
CA ILE A 48 19.18 -1.11 24.04
C ILE A 48 19.10 0.39 24.39
N TRP A 49 20.24 1.02 24.68
CA TRP A 49 20.32 2.47 24.95
C TRP A 49 19.98 3.29 23.70
N ILE A 50 20.49 2.92 22.52
CA ILE A 50 20.18 3.59 21.24
C ILE A 50 18.69 3.44 20.88
N GLN A 51 18.10 2.26 21.09
CA GLN A 51 16.66 2.06 20.86
C GLN A 51 15.81 2.95 21.79
N LYS A 52 16.18 3.07 23.07
CA LYS A 52 15.49 3.97 24.00
C LYS A 52 15.62 5.44 23.60
N SER A 53 16.78 5.90 23.15
CA SER A 53 16.94 7.31 22.73
C SER A 53 16.10 7.62 21.49
N VAL A 54 16.10 6.73 20.49
CA VAL A 54 15.32 6.90 19.26
C VAL A 54 13.81 6.91 19.55
N ILE A 55 13.31 6.02 20.42
CA ILE A 55 11.88 6.01 20.81
C ILE A 55 11.50 7.29 21.55
N THR A 56 12.38 7.81 22.42
CA THR A 56 12.11 9.03 23.19
C THR A 56 12.06 10.26 22.28
N ASP A 57 12.92 10.35 21.27
CA ASP A 57 12.91 11.44 20.28
C ASP A 57 11.67 11.38 19.37
N ILE A 58 11.21 10.18 18.97
CA ILE A 58 9.97 10.00 18.17
C ILE A 58 8.73 10.45 18.96
N VAL A 59 8.63 10.09 20.24
CA VAL A 59 7.50 10.45 21.09
C VAL A 59 7.48 11.95 21.41
N THR A 60 8.64 12.60 21.51
CA THR A 60 8.73 14.03 21.83
C THR A 60 8.50 14.93 20.61
N THR A 61 8.83 14.44 19.41
CA THR A 61 8.63 15.20 18.15
C THR A 61 7.20 15.12 17.62
N THR A 62 6.41 14.13 18.07
CA THR A 62 5.04 13.92 17.62
C THR A 62 4.04 14.37 18.69
N SER A 63 4.01 15.68 18.97
CA SER A 63 2.86 16.26 19.69
C SER A 63 1.61 16.11 18.81
N PRO A 64 0.53 15.46 19.28
CA PRO A 64 -0.68 15.36 18.49
C PRO A 64 -1.30 16.76 18.38
N LYS A 65 -1.19 17.36 17.19
CA LYS A 65 -2.07 18.47 16.84
C LYS A 65 -3.50 17.96 16.98
N LYS A 66 -4.28 18.65 17.82
CA LYS A 66 -5.70 18.38 18.05
C LYS A 66 -6.38 18.14 16.69
N PRO A 67 -7.00 16.98 16.44
CA PRO A 67 -7.69 16.76 15.18
C PRO A 67 -8.78 17.84 15.03
N PRO A 68 -8.92 18.46 13.84
CA PRO A 68 -10.07 19.31 13.56
C PRO A 68 -11.33 18.46 13.74
N GLY A 69 -12.31 19.04 14.45
CA GLY A 69 -13.58 18.45 14.92
C GLY A 69 -13.81 16.98 14.56
N GLN A 70 -13.74 16.10 15.55
CA GLN A 70 -14.15 14.70 15.40
C GLN A 70 -15.64 14.66 15.05
N VAL A 71 -15.95 14.47 13.76
CA VAL A 71 -17.31 14.22 13.30
C VAL A 71 -17.61 12.76 13.60
N ASP A 72 -18.42 12.50 14.62
CA ASP A 72 -18.86 11.16 14.95
C ASP A 72 -19.92 10.69 13.96
N PHE A 73 -19.73 9.50 13.39
CA PHE A 73 -20.70 8.83 12.52
C PHE A 73 -21.35 7.67 13.29
N PRO A 74 -22.30 7.93 14.22
CA PRO A 74 -22.92 6.86 14.98
C PRO A 74 -23.65 5.90 14.03
N LEU A 75 -23.23 4.63 14.02
CA LEU A 75 -23.95 3.56 13.35
C LEU A 75 -25.01 3.04 14.32
N ASN A 76 -26.26 3.50 14.15
CA ASN A 76 -27.38 2.99 14.95
C ASN A 76 -27.89 1.67 14.32
N CYS A 77 -27.29 0.56 14.73
CA CYS A 77 -27.71 -0.78 14.34
C CYS A 77 -28.80 -1.31 15.30
N SER A 78 -29.92 -0.61 15.43
CA SER A 78 -31.06 -1.10 16.23
C SER A 78 -31.93 -2.03 15.37
N ASN A 79 -31.86 -3.34 15.64
CA ASN A 79 -32.76 -4.41 15.19
C ASN A 79 -33.56 -4.12 13.90
N LEU A 80 -32.88 -3.84 12.79
CA LEU A 80 -33.51 -3.89 11.49
C LEU A 80 -33.81 -5.36 11.19
N ASN A 81 -35.10 -5.70 11.14
CA ASN A 81 -35.56 -6.85 10.37
C ASN A 81 -34.81 -6.84 9.04
N LEU A 82 -34.23 -7.99 8.66
CA LEU A 82 -33.22 -8.24 7.61
C LEU A 82 -33.54 -7.70 6.19
N THR A 83 -33.81 -6.41 6.06
CA THR A 83 -33.68 -5.66 4.81
C THR A 83 -32.27 -5.07 4.81
N LEU A 84 -31.48 -5.45 3.80
CA LEU A 84 -30.08 -5.06 3.53
C LEU A 84 -29.88 -3.55 3.25
N THR A 85 -30.69 -2.68 3.86
CA THR A 85 -30.73 -1.26 3.58
C THR A 85 -30.51 -0.46 4.84
N CYS A 86 -29.40 0.29 4.88
CA CYS A 86 -29.12 1.26 5.94
C CYS A 86 -29.96 2.53 5.74
N PRO A 87 -30.37 3.23 6.82
CA PRO A 87 -31.06 4.52 6.75
C PRO A 87 -30.25 5.55 5.96
N THR A 88 -30.88 6.22 5.00
CA THR A 88 -30.23 7.24 4.13
C THR A 88 -29.97 8.56 4.86
N THR A 89 -30.62 8.79 6.01
CA THR A 89 -30.49 10.00 6.82
C THR A 89 -29.25 9.94 7.71
N CYS A 90 -28.11 10.31 7.14
CA CYS A 90 -26.92 10.64 7.91
C CYS A 90 -26.76 12.17 7.93
N PRO A 91 -26.83 12.82 9.11
CA PRO A 91 -26.57 14.25 9.20
C PRO A 91 -25.08 14.49 9.00
N VAL A 92 -24.67 14.68 7.75
CA VAL A 92 -23.29 15.09 7.42
C VAL A 92 -23.32 16.61 7.23
N THR A 93 -23.27 17.34 8.34
CA THR A 93 -22.93 18.77 8.31
C THR A 93 -21.41 18.84 8.30
N ILE A 94 -20.79 18.73 7.12
CA ILE A 94 -19.40 19.20 6.98
C ILE A 94 -19.50 20.72 6.97
N GLU A 95 -19.26 21.32 8.13
CA GLU A 95 -19.05 22.76 8.20
C GLU A 95 -17.89 23.10 7.27
N LYS A 96 -18.20 23.86 6.22
CA LYS A 96 -17.22 24.37 5.28
C LYS A 96 -16.43 25.44 6.03
N GLU A 97 -15.44 25.03 6.81
CA GLU A 97 -14.36 25.95 7.13
C GLU A 97 -13.71 26.30 5.80
N GLU A 98 -13.82 27.56 5.40
CA GLU A 98 -13.06 28.10 4.28
C GLU A 98 -11.59 28.12 4.68
N SER A 99 -10.95 26.94 4.61
CA SER A 99 -9.52 26.85 4.73
C SER A 99 -8.90 27.57 3.53
N SER A 100 -7.81 28.28 3.79
CA SER A 100 -6.82 28.74 2.80
C SER A 100 -6.53 27.67 1.73
N PRO A 101 -5.93 27.99 0.56
CA PRO A 101 -5.61 26.99 -0.44
C PRO A 101 -4.73 25.89 0.18
N VAL A 102 -5.37 24.80 0.58
CA VAL A 102 -4.70 23.62 1.10
C VAL A 102 -4.02 23.02 -0.11
N ALA A 103 -2.69 23.12 -0.15
CA ALA A 103 -1.90 22.35 -1.10
C ALA A 103 -2.27 20.88 -0.91
N CYS A 104 -2.62 20.20 -2.00
CA CYS A 104 -2.96 18.79 -1.92
C CYS A 104 -1.76 18.02 -1.30
N PRO A 105 -2.01 17.02 -0.43
CA PRO A 105 -0.93 16.23 0.15
C PRO A 105 0.00 15.67 -0.94
N GLU A 106 1.30 15.61 -0.67
CA GLU A 106 2.32 15.24 -1.67
C GLU A 106 1.98 13.94 -2.42
N HIS A 107 1.45 12.93 -1.73
CA HIS A 107 1.08 11.65 -2.35
C HIS A 107 0.01 11.75 -3.45
N THR A 108 -0.80 12.82 -3.46
CA THR A 108 -1.82 13.03 -4.51
C THR A 108 -1.21 13.31 -5.88
N GLN A 109 0.07 13.69 -5.95
CA GLN A 109 0.77 13.85 -7.23
C GLN A 109 0.77 12.55 -8.05
N TRP A 110 0.78 11.39 -7.38
CA TRP A 110 0.79 10.08 -8.03
C TRP A 110 -0.50 9.79 -8.79
N ILE A 111 -1.62 10.43 -8.44
CA ILE A 111 -2.87 10.31 -9.21
C ILE A 111 -2.66 10.80 -10.64
N HIS A 112 -1.92 11.90 -10.83
CA HIS A 112 -1.62 12.42 -12.16
C HIS A 112 -0.68 11.51 -12.94
N GLU A 113 0.29 10.89 -12.25
CA GLU A 113 1.22 9.94 -12.85
C GLU A 113 0.49 8.65 -13.29
N ASP A 114 -0.39 8.14 -12.44
CA ASP A 114 -1.16 6.93 -12.70
C ASP A 114 -2.15 7.10 -13.84
N LEU A 115 -2.80 8.26 -13.94
CA LEU A 115 -3.78 8.56 -14.99
C LEU A 115 -3.16 9.12 -16.28
N ARG A 116 -1.86 9.43 -16.29
CA ARG A 116 -1.14 9.97 -17.45
C ARG A 116 -1.38 9.20 -18.75
N PRO A 117 -1.43 7.85 -18.78
CA PRO A 117 -1.63 7.10 -20.03
C PRO A 117 -2.88 7.49 -20.81
N TRP A 118 -3.90 8.02 -20.13
CA TRP A 118 -5.18 8.40 -20.73
C TRP A 118 -5.39 9.91 -20.82
N GLN A 119 -4.39 10.73 -20.46
CA GLN A 119 -4.56 12.18 -20.33
C GLN A 119 -4.99 12.86 -21.63
N SER A 120 -4.44 12.44 -22.77
CA SER A 120 -4.71 13.05 -24.08
C SER A 120 -5.80 12.33 -24.88
N THR A 121 -5.99 11.03 -24.65
CA THR A 121 -6.93 10.19 -25.40
C THR A 121 -8.26 10.00 -24.70
N GLY A 122 -8.31 10.23 -23.38
CA GLY A 122 -9.42 9.83 -22.54
C GLY A 122 -9.51 8.32 -22.36
N ILE A 123 -10.56 7.91 -21.65
CA ILE A 123 -10.90 6.50 -21.39
C ILE A 123 -12.17 6.18 -22.17
N THR A 124 -12.08 5.25 -23.12
CA THR A 124 -13.23 4.79 -23.91
C THR A 124 -13.96 3.64 -23.22
N ARG A 125 -15.23 3.40 -23.61
CA ARG A 125 -16.00 2.25 -23.12
C ARG A 125 -15.28 0.93 -23.38
N ASP A 126 -14.68 0.77 -24.56
CA ASP A 126 -13.99 -0.47 -24.94
C ASP A 126 -12.74 -0.72 -24.08
N MET A 127 -12.03 0.34 -23.67
CA MET A 127 -10.88 0.24 -22.76
C MET A 127 -11.31 -0.20 -21.36
N VAL A 128 -12.45 0.30 -20.86
CA VAL A 128 -12.99 -0.13 -19.57
C VAL A 128 -13.40 -1.59 -19.65
N GLU A 129 -14.15 -1.99 -20.68
CA GLU A 129 -14.61 -3.38 -20.84
C GLU A 129 -13.45 -4.37 -21.04
N SER A 130 -12.35 -3.97 -21.70
CA SER A 130 -11.17 -4.82 -21.83
C SER A 130 -10.48 -5.10 -20.49
N GLY A 131 -10.72 -4.26 -19.47
CA GLY A 131 -10.29 -4.50 -18.09
C GLY A 131 -10.96 -5.69 -17.39
N ARG A 132 -12.11 -6.17 -17.90
CA ARG A 132 -12.90 -7.27 -17.30
C ARG A 132 -12.07 -8.56 -17.15
N VAL A 133 -11.15 -8.83 -18.07
CA VAL A 133 -10.33 -10.06 -18.02
C VAL A 133 -9.38 -10.07 -16.84
N TYR A 134 -9.07 -8.91 -16.26
CA TYR A 134 -8.23 -8.78 -15.07
C TYR A 134 -9.08 -8.76 -13.81
N ALA A 135 -10.03 -7.81 -13.75
CA ALA A 135 -10.73 -7.43 -12.54
C ALA A 135 -11.44 -8.56 -11.76
N ASN A 136 -11.44 -8.44 -10.43
CA ASN A 136 -12.28 -9.21 -9.52
C ASN A 136 -13.71 -8.68 -9.49
N PHE A 137 -13.89 -7.36 -9.55
CA PHE A 137 -15.22 -6.75 -9.63
C PHE A 137 -15.22 -5.45 -10.46
N ARG A 138 -16.40 -5.12 -10.98
CA ARG A 138 -16.73 -3.82 -11.57
C ARG A 138 -17.55 -3.02 -10.58
N LEU A 139 -17.20 -1.76 -10.40
CA LEU A 139 -17.97 -0.80 -9.62
C LEU A 139 -18.50 0.29 -10.55
N VAL A 140 -19.79 0.60 -10.42
CA VAL A 140 -20.44 1.71 -11.13
C VAL A 140 -21.06 2.63 -10.10
N ILE A 141 -20.80 3.94 -10.19
CA ILE A 141 -21.46 4.96 -9.38
C ILE A 141 -22.33 5.78 -10.31
N VAL A 142 -23.63 5.84 -10.03
CA VAL A 142 -24.58 6.68 -10.77
C VAL A 142 -25.48 7.39 -9.77
N LYS A 143 -25.52 8.73 -9.84
CA LYS A 143 -26.32 9.58 -8.95
C LYS A 143 -26.07 9.27 -7.47
N GLY A 144 -24.80 9.10 -7.10
CA GLY A 144 -24.36 8.80 -5.73
C GLY A 144 -24.69 7.38 -5.24
N LYS A 145 -25.18 6.48 -6.11
CA LYS A 145 -25.44 5.08 -5.78
C LYS A 145 -24.40 4.19 -6.40
N ALA A 146 -23.79 3.33 -5.58
CA ALA A 146 -22.83 2.32 -6.02
C ALA A 146 -23.53 1.01 -6.42
N TYR A 147 -23.12 0.44 -7.55
CA TYR A 147 -23.53 -0.86 -8.07
C TYR A 147 -22.28 -1.70 -8.30
N VAL A 148 -22.30 -2.97 -7.91
CA VAL A 148 -21.15 -3.86 -8.01
C VAL A 148 -21.53 -5.13 -8.77
N GLU A 149 -20.76 -5.45 -9.80
CA GLU A 149 -20.80 -6.75 -10.48
C GLU A 149 -19.51 -7.50 -10.15
N ARG A 150 -19.60 -8.71 -9.59
CA ARG A 150 -18.43 -9.54 -9.30
C ARG A 150 -18.11 -10.43 -10.50
N TYR A 151 -16.84 -10.47 -10.89
CA TYR A 151 -16.34 -11.30 -11.99
C TYR A 151 -15.57 -12.52 -11.50
N LYS A 152 -14.72 -12.35 -10.48
CA LYS A 152 -13.87 -13.40 -9.92
C LYS A 152 -13.85 -13.29 -8.40
N GLY A 153 -13.51 -14.40 -7.74
CA GLY A 153 -13.27 -14.38 -6.30
C GLY A 153 -12.12 -13.43 -5.96
N SER A 154 -12.31 -12.63 -4.91
CA SER A 154 -11.23 -11.86 -4.28
C SER A 154 -10.56 -12.71 -3.21
N TYR A 155 -9.28 -12.45 -2.92
CA TYR A 155 -8.64 -13.08 -1.77
C TYR A 155 -9.29 -12.53 -0.49
N GLN A 156 -9.73 -13.43 0.39
CA GLN A 156 -10.38 -13.07 1.66
C GLN A 156 -11.52 -12.03 1.48
N THR A 157 -11.48 -10.94 2.24
CA THR A 157 -12.50 -9.89 2.36
C THR A 157 -12.08 -8.59 1.67
N ARG A 158 -11.03 -8.63 0.83
CA ARG A 158 -10.43 -7.44 0.24
C ARG A 158 -11.41 -6.62 -0.59
N ASP A 159 -12.23 -7.29 -1.41
CA ASP A 159 -13.28 -6.61 -2.20
C ASP A 159 -14.32 -5.96 -1.28
N VAL A 160 -14.74 -6.65 -0.23
CA VAL A 160 -15.71 -6.14 0.75
C VAL A 160 -15.24 -4.85 1.41
N PHE A 161 -14.00 -4.81 1.90
CA PHE A 161 -13.46 -3.62 2.57
C PHE A 161 -13.19 -2.45 1.62
N THR A 162 -12.73 -2.71 0.39
CA THR A 162 -12.63 -1.67 -0.64
C THR A 162 -14.01 -1.09 -0.98
N ILE A 163 -15.02 -1.94 -1.18
CA ILE A 163 -16.39 -1.49 -1.43
C ILE A 163 -16.91 -0.68 -0.23
N TRP A 164 -16.69 -1.15 0.99
CA TRP A 164 -17.10 -0.43 2.21
C TRP A 164 -16.44 0.93 2.31
N GLY A 165 -15.15 1.04 1.97
CA GLY A 165 -14.44 2.31 1.93
C GLY A 165 -15.02 3.31 0.94
N ILE A 166 -15.42 2.84 -0.24
CA ILE A 166 -16.07 3.67 -1.24
C ILE A 166 -17.48 4.10 -0.77
N LEU A 167 -18.20 3.23 -0.07
CA LEU A 167 -19.48 3.60 0.55
C LEU A 167 -19.31 4.68 1.63
N GLN A 168 -18.23 4.62 2.41
CA GLN A 168 -17.89 5.71 3.35
C GLN A 168 -17.60 7.02 2.58
N LEU A 169 -16.82 6.97 1.51
CA LEU A 169 -16.53 8.14 0.67
C LEU A 169 -17.82 8.79 0.14
N LEU A 170 -18.75 7.99 -0.39
CA LEU A 170 -20.05 8.48 -0.89
C LEU A 170 -20.92 9.09 0.20
N ARG A 171 -20.85 8.56 1.43
CA ARG A 171 -21.57 9.09 2.59
C ARG A 171 -20.98 10.40 3.09
N LEU A 172 -19.65 10.50 3.14
CA LEU A 172 -18.93 11.68 3.61
C LEU A 172 -19.01 12.85 2.64
N TYR A 173 -19.03 12.57 1.33
CA TYR A 173 -18.98 13.60 0.30
C TYR A 173 -20.16 13.46 -0.69
N PRO A 174 -21.42 13.60 -0.21
CA PRO A 174 -22.60 13.43 -1.04
C PRO A 174 -22.61 14.44 -2.20
N GLY A 175 -22.82 13.94 -3.41
CA GLY A 175 -22.85 14.76 -4.64
C GLY A 175 -21.48 15.28 -5.10
N LYS A 176 -20.37 14.91 -4.45
CA LYS A 176 -19.01 15.29 -4.88
C LYS A 176 -18.36 14.23 -5.76
N VAL A 177 -18.70 12.96 -5.58
CA VAL A 177 -18.22 11.87 -6.44
C VAL A 177 -19.05 11.85 -7.73
N PRO A 178 -18.43 11.98 -8.91
CA PRO A 178 -19.16 11.99 -10.17
C PRO A 178 -19.67 10.60 -10.54
N ASP A 179 -20.53 10.54 -11.55
CA ASP A 179 -20.88 9.27 -12.19
C ASP A 179 -19.62 8.67 -12.83
N LEU A 180 -19.29 7.44 -12.46
CA LEU A 180 -18.05 6.79 -12.87
C LEU A 180 -18.17 5.27 -12.89
N GLU A 181 -17.20 4.62 -13.50
CA GLU A 181 -17.09 3.18 -13.57
C GLU A 181 -15.63 2.73 -13.43
N LEU A 182 -15.38 1.75 -12.56
CA LEU A 182 -14.04 1.25 -12.22
C LEU A 182 -13.98 -0.27 -12.39
N MET A 183 -12.85 -0.75 -12.92
CA MET A 183 -12.47 -2.16 -12.92
C MET A 183 -11.43 -2.39 -11.82
N PHE A 184 -11.71 -3.26 -10.86
CA PHE A 184 -10.85 -3.46 -9.68
C PHE A 184 -10.19 -4.83 -9.66
N TRP A 185 -8.88 -4.84 -9.48
CA TRP A 185 -8.08 -6.01 -9.13
C TRP A 185 -7.69 -5.93 -7.64
N CYS A 186 -7.97 -7.01 -6.90
CA CYS A 186 -7.78 -7.08 -5.45
C CYS A 186 -6.58 -7.94 -5.01
N GLY A 187 -5.74 -8.38 -5.95
CA GLY A 187 -4.54 -9.15 -5.66
C GLY A 187 -3.34 -8.29 -5.30
N ASP A 188 -2.25 -8.94 -4.89
CA ASP A 188 -0.96 -8.27 -4.60
C ASP A 188 -0.13 -8.05 -5.88
N GLU A 189 -0.41 -8.83 -6.93
CA GLU A 189 0.29 -8.75 -8.20
C GLU A 189 -0.21 -7.59 -9.07
N THR A 190 0.70 -6.96 -9.82
CA THR A 190 0.40 -5.94 -10.83
C THR A 190 0.01 -6.60 -12.17
N VAL A 191 -1.05 -6.13 -12.83
CA VAL A 191 -1.68 -6.87 -13.94
C VAL A 191 -1.57 -6.18 -15.31
N ILE A 192 -1.37 -4.86 -15.38
CA ILE A 192 -1.29 -4.14 -16.66
C ILE A 192 0.18 -3.84 -16.99
N LYS A 193 0.86 -4.77 -17.66
CA LYS A 193 2.30 -4.64 -17.98
C LYS A 193 2.55 -3.63 -19.12
N LYS A 194 3.45 -2.66 -18.91
CA LYS A 194 3.82 -1.63 -19.91
C LYS A 194 4.24 -2.22 -21.25
N ARG A 195 4.96 -3.34 -21.22
CA ARG A 195 5.47 -4.03 -22.43
C ARG A 195 4.36 -4.50 -23.37
N ASP A 196 3.15 -4.74 -22.86
CA ASP A 196 2.03 -5.26 -23.67
C ASP A 196 1.26 -4.13 -24.39
N TYR A 197 1.48 -2.88 -23.98
CA TYR A 197 0.78 -1.69 -24.47
C TYR A 197 1.73 -0.67 -25.12
N GLN A 198 2.52 -1.14 -26.09
CA GLN A 198 3.42 -0.31 -26.88
C GLN A 198 2.90 -0.11 -28.30
N GLY A 199 3.40 0.94 -28.98
CA GLY A 199 3.05 1.25 -30.37
C GLY A 199 1.54 1.49 -30.54
N LEU A 200 0.91 0.79 -31.49
CA LEU A 200 -0.52 0.93 -31.77
C LEU A 200 -1.43 0.55 -30.59
N LYS A 201 -0.94 -0.27 -29.64
CA LYS A 201 -1.71 -0.68 -28.44
C LYS A 201 -1.60 0.32 -27.29
N ALA A 202 -0.74 1.34 -27.40
CA ALA A 202 -0.59 2.35 -26.36
C ALA A 202 -1.86 3.18 -26.13
N THR A 203 -2.76 3.23 -27.11
CA THR A 203 -4.05 3.92 -27.03
C THR A 203 -5.19 3.03 -26.51
N SER A 204 -4.92 1.77 -26.17
CA SER A 204 -5.92 0.78 -25.75
C SER A 204 -5.64 0.20 -24.36
N VAL A 205 -4.91 0.92 -23.50
CA VAL A 205 -4.60 0.48 -22.13
C VAL A 205 -5.88 0.39 -21.30
N PRO A 206 -6.18 -0.74 -20.63
CA PRO A 206 -7.32 -0.84 -19.74
C PRO A 206 -7.05 -0.11 -18.41
N PRO A 207 -7.95 0.76 -17.93
CA PRO A 207 -7.80 1.46 -16.66
C PRO A 207 -8.24 0.57 -15.50
N VAL A 208 -7.33 -0.29 -15.03
CA VAL A 208 -7.58 -1.20 -13.91
C VAL A 208 -7.00 -0.64 -12.61
N PHE A 209 -7.83 -0.58 -11.57
CA PHE A 209 -7.44 -0.17 -10.23
C PHE A 209 -6.86 -1.35 -9.45
N ASN A 210 -5.80 -1.08 -8.70
CA ASN A 210 -5.03 -2.08 -7.95
C ASN A 210 -4.49 -1.45 -6.65
N TYR A 211 -4.18 -2.26 -5.65
CA TYR A 211 -3.51 -1.80 -4.43
C TYR A 211 -2.00 -1.63 -4.62
N CYS A 212 -1.42 -2.36 -5.57
CA CYS A 212 0.01 -2.39 -5.83
C CYS A 212 0.33 -1.90 -7.25
N LYS A 213 1.50 -1.28 -7.41
CA LYS A 213 2.07 -0.83 -8.68
C LYS A 213 3.59 -0.89 -8.62
N ASP A 214 4.21 -1.09 -9.78
CA ASP A 214 5.65 -1.01 -9.99
C ASP A 214 5.98 -0.17 -11.24
N ASP A 215 7.28 0.06 -11.47
CA ASP A 215 7.76 0.87 -12.61
C ASP A 215 7.51 0.20 -13.98
N GLU A 216 7.13 -1.07 -14.02
CA GLU A 216 6.87 -1.83 -15.24
C GLU A 216 5.37 -1.97 -15.55
N THR A 217 4.52 -1.33 -14.75
CA THR A 217 3.05 -1.47 -14.85
C THR A 217 2.29 -0.15 -14.97
N LEU A 218 1.07 -0.26 -15.48
CA LEU A 218 0.13 0.82 -15.74
C LEU A 218 -1.15 0.72 -14.91
N ASP A 219 -1.15 -0.15 -13.90
CA ASP A 219 -2.18 -0.21 -12.88
C ASP A 219 -2.38 1.19 -12.24
N ILE A 220 -3.62 1.49 -11.87
CA ILE A 220 -3.99 2.74 -11.17
C ILE A 220 -4.05 2.43 -9.69
N VAL A 221 -3.22 3.07 -8.87
CA VAL A 221 -3.18 2.77 -7.45
C VAL A 221 -4.43 3.29 -6.76
N PHE A 222 -5.03 2.44 -5.95
CA PHE A 222 -6.10 2.78 -5.01
C PHE A 222 -5.63 2.45 -3.59
N PRO A 223 -6.03 3.21 -2.55
CA PRO A 223 -5.64 2.87 -1.19
C PRO A 223 -6.10 1.45 -0.83
N ASP A 224 -5.24 0.70 -0.15
CA ASP A 224 -5.40 -0.73 0.08
C ASP A 224 -6.55 -1.06 1.06
N TRP A 225 -7.25 -2.17 0.84
CA TRP A 225 -8.39 -2.61 1.66
C TRP A 225 -8.14 -2.59 3.18
N SER A 226 -6.87 -2.72 3.61
CA SER A 226 -6.45 -2.64 5.01
C SER A 226 -6.69 -1.27 5.68
N PHE A 227 -6.86 -0.18 4.92
CA PHE A 227 -7.27 1.12 5.48
C PHE A 227 -8.66 1.08 6.13
N TRP A 228 -9.49 0.09 5.77
CA TRP A 228 -10.88 0.00 6.21
C TRP A 228 -11.16 -1.21 7.11
N GLY A 229 -10.34 -2.25 7.08
CA GLY A 229 -10.43 -3.39 7.99
C GLY A 229 -9.77 -4.66 7.47
N TRP A 230 -9.99 -5.77 8.19
CA TRP A 230 -9.51 -7.11 7.85
C TRP A 230 -10.52 -8.22 8.16
#